data_AF-A0A086MZ38-F1
#
_entry.id   AF-A0A086MZ38-F1
#
_cell.length_a   1.000
_cell.length_b   1.000
_cell.length_c   1.000
_cell.angle_alpha   90.00
_cell.angle_beta   90.00
_cell.angle_gamma   90.00
#
_symmetry.space_group_name_H-M   'P 1'
#
loop_
_entity.id
_entity.type
_entity.pdbx_description
1 polymer ?
#
loop_
_entity_poly.entity_id
_entity_poly.type
_entity_poly.pdbx_seq_one_letter_code
_entity_poly.pdbx_strand_id
1 'polypeptide(L)'
;MAVQEARHGSGSGRSAYEEAHGGGCTCGDCPRGAREGHRRAVAAFLSRRDEFAAGQGLPAAVAHSASASRQWVSEELTQSAEVVAERGRAEGEAWLAGLGRRTAATVWAGVVLLLLVQSLTAIGAGWTAARTAGLAAALVVAGALTAASWFHRARGGALAPVIGEDNRLSTSRAVAAAWVLFVAYAVLVLAGQLAVASGPARRDALVSGLELTRGAGAVTVLAVVCGIAVLVRRVVGLRVLAQRLQKVRADRPRASDLLTDDAGRGTFADIQYVVISAVALVFAAVRLARRPDQLPDLPWGLAVVVLVSAATYVAGKYAEGGRPVILSVVRAREAGDLDAPIRTGDDIEIRGAGFVPPGAQRADRLSRMVVRIGTVNVHVPLVPVTGGFSNPTDDLLTVPVPADVEPGRVDVQVVTSAGVETNRYAIDVTD
;
A
#
# COMPACT_ATOMS: atom_id res chain seq x y z
N MET A 1 59.00 -13.56 44.03
CA MET A 1 59.58 -14.36 42.94
C MET A 1 58.65 -15.54 42.68
N ALA A 2 58.13 -15.65 41.44
CA ALA A 2 57.59 -16.85 40.78
C ALA A 2 56.43 -17.62 41.49
N VAL A 3 55.45 -18.28 40.88
CA VAL A 3 55.00 -18.61 39.51
C VAL A 3 53.64 -19.34 39.78
N GLN A 4 52.53 -18.87 39.21
CA GLN A 4 51.77 -19.56 38.14
C GLN A 4 50.95 -20.78 38.61
N GLU A 5 49.61 -20.73 38.49
CA GLU A 5 48.85 -21.71 37.71
C GLU A 5 47.39 -21.31 37.47
N ALA A 6 46.93 -21.66 36.28
CA ALA A 6 45.68 -21.27 35.65
C ALA A 6 44.60 -22.34 35.82
N ARG A 7 43.33 -21.94 35.74
CA ARG A 7 42.28 -22.82 35.17
C ARG A 7 41.23 -22.01 34.42
N HIS A 8 41.29 -22.13 33.10
CA HIS A 8 40.19 -21.89 32.19
C HIS A 8 39.05 -22.88 32.48
N GLY A 9 37.85 -22.34 32.64
CA GLY A 9 36.59 -23.05 32.47
C GLY A 9 35.78 -22.35 31.38
N SER A 10 35.78 -22.92 30.18
CA SER A 10 34.92 -22.56 29.06
C SER A 10 33.51 -23.13 29.28
N GLY A 11 32.49 -22.27 29.19
CA GLY A 11 31.10 -22.70 29.34
C GLY A 11 30.11 -21.64 28.84
N SER A 12 29.63 -21.84 27.61
CA SER A 12 28.43 -21.26 26.99
C SER A 12 28.26 -19.73 26.97
N GLY A 13 28.95 -19.08 26.03
CA GLY A 13 28.55 -17.79 25.45
C GLY A 13 27.30 -17.90 24.56
N ARG A 14 26.18 -18.28 25.16
CA ARG A 14 24.83 -18.28 24.58
C ARG A 14 23.83 -18.02 25.72
N SER A 15 23.65 -16.75 26.10
CA SER A 15 22.48 -16.29 26.88
C SER A 15 22.31 -14.77 26.91
N ALA A 16 23.37 -13.98 26.72
CA ALA A 16 23.26 -12.51 26.90
C ALA A 16 22.44 -11.77 25.80
N TYR A 17 22.14 -12.43 24.66
CA TYR A 17 21.28 -11.86 23.61
C TYR A 17 19.83 -12.39 23.64
N GLU A 18 19.55 -13.45 24.40
CA GLU A 18 18.20 -14.04 24.51
C GLU A 18 17.44 -13.60 25.77
N GLU A 19 18.14 -13.24 26.86
CA GLU A 19 17.48 -12.73 28.09
C GLU A 19 17.05 -11.26 28.04
N ALA A 20 17.47 -10.47 27.03
CA ALA A 20 17.07 -9.07 26.89
C ALA A 20 15.66 -8.85 26.27
N HIS A 21 14.88 -9.92 26.08
CA HIS A 21 13.60 -9.87 25.36
C HIS A 21 12.39 -10.41 26.15
N GLY A 22 12.53 -10.63 27.46
CA GLY A 22 11.45 -11.09 28.35
C GLY A 22 10.43 -10.02 28.78
N GLY A 23 10.60 -8.76 28.38
CA GLY A 23 9.64 -7.67 28.59
C GLY A 23 9.71 -6.73 27.39
N GLY A 24 8.55 -6.27 26.89
CA GLY A 24 8.41 -5.59 25.60
C GLY A 24 9.53 -4.59 25.28
N CYS A 25 10.19 -4.75 24.12
CA CYS A 25 11.34 -3.91 23.76
C CYS A 25 10.94 -2.43 23.74
N THR A 26 11.59 -1.64 24.58
CA THR A 26 11.46 -0.17 24.65
C THR A 26 12.38 0.56 23.66
N CYS A 27 13.18 -0.20 22.93
CA CYS A 27 14.08 0.28 21.88
C CYS A 27 13.28 0.97 20.75
N GLY A 28 13.30 2.31 20.72
CA GLY A 28 12.50 3.12 19.78
C GLY A 28 12.79 2.82 18.30
N ASP A 29 14.03 2.46 17.98
CA ASP A 29 14.50 2.34 16.58
C ASP A 29 14.48 0.91 16.04
N CYS A 30 14.07 -0.08 16.86
CA CYS A 30 14.02 -1.46 16.42
C CYS A 30 12.62 -1.81 15.86
N PRO A 31 12.51 -2.67 14.83
CA PRO A 31 11.22 -3.01 14.22
C PRO A 31 10.19 -3.59 15.20
N ARG A 32 10.64 -4.29 16.25
CA ARG A 32 9.74 -4.83 17.30
C ARG A 32 9.27 -3.71 18.24
N GLY A 33 10.17 -2.82 18.67
CA GLY A 33 9.83 -1.69 19.54
C GLY A 33 8.92 -0.67 18.87
N ALA A 34 9.17 -0.34 17.60
CA ALA A 34 8.31 0.55 16.81
C ALA A 34 6.88 -0.02 16.67
N ARG A 35 6.76 -1.32 16.35
CA ARG A 35 5.47 -2.02 16.26
C ARG A 35 4.72 -2.04 17.60
N GLU A 36 5.42 -2.31 18.69
CA GLU A 36 4.81 -2.32 20.02
C GLU A 36 4.42 -0.92 20.49
N GLY A 37 5.23 0.10 20.16
CA GLY A 37 4.89 1.50 20.38
C GLY A 37 3.63 1.93 19.62
N HIS A 38 3.52 1.57 18.33
CA HIS A 38 2.33 1.84 17.54
C HIS A 38 1.09 1.13 18.09
N ARG A 39 1.20 -0.16 18.45
CA ARG A 39 0.10 -0.92 19.07
C ARG A 39 -0.41 -0.28 20.36
N ARG A 40 0.50 0.12 21.26
CA ARG A 40 0.13 0.81 22.50
C ARG A 40 -0.54 2.16 22.23
N ALA A 41 -0.02 2.94 21.28
CA ALA A 41 -0.63 4.20 20.89
C ALA A 41 -2.05 4.00 20.32
N VAL A 42 -2.26 2.99 19.46
CA VAL A 42 -3.58 2.63 18.93
C VAL A 42 -4.52 2.20 20.06
N ALA A 43 -4.07 1.34 20.98
CA ALA A 43 -4.90 0.89 22.09
C ALA A 43 -5.32 2.06 23.00
N ALA A 44 -4.38 2.95 23.34
CA ALA A 44 -4.66 4.14 24.14
C ALA A 44 -5.64 5.09 23.43
N PHE A 45 -5.47 5.30 22.12
CA PHE A 45 -6.38 6.09 21.31
C PHE A 45 -7.80 5.52 21.28
N LEU A 46 -7.92 4.20 21.08
CA LEU A 46 -9.23 3.53 21.05
C LEU A 46 -9.94 3.61 22.40
N SER A 47 -9.22 3.39 23.52
CA SER A 47 -9.77 3.56 24.88
C SER A 47 -10.32 4.97 25.06
N ARG A 48 -9.52 5.98 24.74
CA ARG A 48 -9.90 7.40 24.88
C ARG A 48 -11.09 7.77 24.00
N ARG A 49 -11.13 7.30 22.75
CA ARG A 49 -12.28 7.50 21.86
C ARG A 49 -13.55 6.89 22.45
N ASP A 50 -13.46 5.67 22.97
CA ASP A 50 -14.63 4.97 23.50
C ASP A 50 -15.10 5.58 24.85
N GLU A 51 -14.18 6.11 25.66
CA GLU A 51 -14.50 6.93 26.85
C GLU A 51 -15.27 8.21 26.47
N PHE A 52 -14.81 8.94 25.45
CA PHE A 52 -15.52 10.13 24.97
C PHE A 52 -16.86 9.80 24.31
N ALA A 53 -16.95 8.68 23.58
CA ALA A 53 -18.22 8.20 23.03
C ALA A 53 -19.22 7.84 24.14
N ALA A 54 -18.74 7.43 25.32
CA ALA A 54 -19.56 7.19 26.51
C ALA A 54 -19.84 8.46 27.35
N GLY A 55 -19.39 9.63 26.90
CA GLY A 55 -19.56 10.90 27.61
C GLY A 55 -18.67 11.07 28.84
N GLN A 56 -17.60 10.29 28.97
CA GLN A 56 -16.67 10.34 30.10
C GLN A 56 -15.43 11.20 29.77
N GLY A 57 -14.70 11.66 30.80
CA GLY A 57 -13.43 12.36 30.61
C GLY A 57 -13.52 13.84 30.19
N LEU A 58 -14.73 14.42 30.13
CA LEU A 58 -14.94 15.84 29.83
C LEU A 58 -14.57 16.73 31.03
N PRO A 59 -13.79 17.81 30.82
CA PRO A 59 -13.58 18.82 31.86
C PRO A 59 -14.89 19.51 32.26
N ALA A 60 -15.09 19.75 33.56
CA ALA A 60 -16.27 20.45 34.07
C ALA A 60 -16.47 21.84 33.42
N ALA A 61 -15.37 22.49 33.03
CA ALA A 61 -15.38 23.79 32.37
C ALA A 61 -16.00 23.79 30.96
N VAL A 62 -16.10 22.64 30.27
CA VAL A 62 -16.74 22.55 28.93
C VAL A 62 -18.03 21.73 28.94
N ALA A 63 -18.24 20.92 29.98
CA ALA A 63 -19.39 20.03 30.11
C ALA A 63 -20.76 20.72 30.10
N HIS A 64 -20.81 22.02 30.38
CA HIS A 64 -22.06 22.81 30.39
C HIS A 64 -22.50 23.28 29.00
N SER A 65 -21.65 23.12 27.97
CA SER A 65 -21.96 23.48 26.59
C SER A 65 -21.65 22.32 25.65
N ALA A 66 -22.65 21.85 24.91
CA ALA A 66 -22.51 20.76 23.96
C ALA A 66 -21.53 21.11 22.82
N SER A 67 -21.56 22.35 22.33
CA SER A 67 -20.63 22.82 21.30
C SER A 67 -19.19 22.86 21.81
N ALA A 68 -18.97 23.42 23.01
CA ALA A 68 -17.64 23.48 23.64
C ALA A 68 -17.09 22.08 23.94
N SER A 69 -17.94 21.18 24.44
CA SER A 69 -17.58 19.78 24.69
C SER A 69 -17.16 19.05 23.41
N ARG A 70 -17.93 19.21 22.31
CA ARG A 70 -17.60 18.59 21.02
C ARG A 70 -16.29 19.12 20.44
N GLN A 71 -16.07 20.43 20.49
CA GLN A 71 -14.82 21.03 20.03
C GLN A 71 -13.64 20.50 20.82
N TRP A 72 -13.72 20.52 22.15
CA TRP A 72 -12.66 20.03 23.02
C TRP A 72 -12.35 18.53 22.78
N VAL A 73 -13.38 17.68 22.67
CA VAL A 73 -13.21 16.25 22.35
C VAL A 73 -12.54 16.07 20.98
N SER A 74 -12.98 16.85 19.98
CA SER A 74 -12.40 16.80 18.63
C SER A 74 -10.91 17.17 18.64
N GLU A 75 -10.53 18.21 19.39
CA GLU A 75 -9.13 18.64 19.54
C GLU A 75 -8.27 17.57 20.24
N GLU A 76 -8.74 17.02 21.36
CA GLU A 76 -8.03 15.98 22.11
C GLU A 76 -7.87 14.68 21.29
N LEU A 77 -8.90 14.29 20.54
CA LEU A 77 -8.83 13.16 19.62
C LEU A 77 -7.92 13.44 18.42
N THR A 78 -7.89 14.67 17.92
CA THR A 78 -6.98 15.07 16.84
C THR A 78 -5.53 14.95 17.31
N GLN A 79 -5.19 15.53 18.46
CA GLN A 79 -3.85 15.44 19.04
C GLN A 79 -3.45 13.97 19.30
N SER A 80 -4.35 13.17 19.87
CA SER A 80 -4.08 11.75 20.12
C SER A 80 -3.89 10.97 18.81
N ALA A 81 -4.65 11.30 17.76
CA ALA A 81 -4.53 10.66 16.45
C ALA A 81 -3.20 11.00 15.75
N GLU A 82 -2.69 12.21 15.92
CA GLU A 82 -1.38 12.62 15.39
C GLU A 82 -0.25 11.76 15.98
N VAL A 83 -0.29 11.48 17.29
CA VAL A 83 0.66 10.57 17.95
C VAL A 83 0.57 9.16 17.36
N VAL A 84 -0.64 8.64 17.14
CA VAL A 84 -0.82 7.33 16.50
C VAL A 84 -0.24 7.31 15.08
N ALA A 85 -0.49 8.37 14.30
CA ALA A 85 0.00 8.49 12.94
C ALA A 85 1.53 8.63 12.87
N GLU A 86 2.14 9.34 13.82
CA GLU A 86 3.59 9.42 13.96
C GLU A 86 4.21 8.06 14.28
N ARG A 87 3.65 7.35 15.26
CA ARG A 87 4.11 5.98 15.59
C ARG A 87 3.89 5.00 14.44
N GLY A 88 2.80 5.16 13.69
CA GLY A 88 2.53 4.36 12.49
C GLY A 88 3.55 4.58 11.39
N ARG A 89 3.95 5.84 11.15
CA ARG A 89 5.05 6.19 10.22
C ARG A 89 6.38 5.59 10.67
N ALA A 90 6.72 5.71 11.95
CA ALA A 90 7.94 5.12 12.52
C ALA A 90 7.96 3.58 12.39
N GLU A 91 6.83 2.89 12.65
CA GLU A 91 6.72 1.45 12.38
C GLU A 91 6.92 1.13 10.89
N GLY A 92 6.32 1.93 10.00
CA GLY A 92 6.45 1.78 8.55
C GLY A 92 7.90 1.88 8.08
N GLU A 93 8.64 2.88 8.54
CA GLU A 93 10.06 3.08 8.22
C GLU A 93 10.94 1.94 8.76
N ALA A 94 10.73 1.55 10.02
CA ALA A 94 11.46 0.43 10.61
C ALA A 94 11.17 -0.90 9.89
N TRP A 95 9.92 -1.09 9.43
CA TRP A 95 9.53 -2.24 8.63
C TRP A 95 10.20 -2.24 7.26
N LEU A 96 10.23 -1.09 6.56
CA LEU A 96 10.91 -0.95 5.26
C LEU A 96 12.41 -1.22 5.37
N ALA A 97 13.06 -0.73 6.42
CA ALA A 97 14.48 -1.02 6.69
C ALA A 97 14.73 -2.52 6.95
N GLY A 98 13.78 -3.22 7.58
CA GLY A 98 13.83 -4.66 7.77
C GLY A 98 13.52 -5.49 6.51
N LEU A 99 12.79 -4.91 5.56
CA LEU A 99 12.29 -5.61 4.37
C LEU A 99 13.43 -6.14 3.50
N GLY A 100 14.51 -5.37 3.31
CA GLY A 100 15.64 -5.79 2.48
C GLY A 100 16.27 -7.12 2.94
N ARG A 101 16.40 -7.33 4.25
CA ARG A 101 16.89 -8.60 4.81
C ARG A 101 15.94 -9.76 4.56
N ARG A 102 14.63 -9.52 4.70
CA ARG A 102 13.61 -10.54 4.42
C ARG A 102 13.58 -10.90 2.94
N THR A 103 13.63 -9.90 2.06
CA THR A 103 13.69 -10.11 0.61
C THR A 103 14.92 -10.92 0.23
N ALA A 104 16.11 -10.57 0.74
CA ALA A 104 17.32 -11.35 0.53
C ALA A 104 17.13 -12.80 1.02
N ALA A 105 16.66 -13.00 2.25
CA ALA A 105 16.41 -14.35 2.79
C ALA A 105 15.44 -15.17 1.92
N THR A 106 14.32 -14.59 1.48
CA THR A 106 13.35 -15.25 0.60
C THR A 106 13.95 -15.61 -0.76
N VAL A 107 14.71 -14.69 -1.36
CA VAL A 107 15.35 -14.90 -2.66
C VAL A 107 16.40 -16.02 -2.57
N TRP A 108 17.25 -16.01 -1.55
CA TRP A 108 18.24 -17.06 -1.32
C TRP A 108 17.61 -18.41 -0.96
N ALA A 109 16.51 -18.42 -0.19
CA ALA A 109 15.73 -19.63 0.04
C ALA A 109 15.16 -20.19 -1.28
N GLY A 110 14.73 -19.32 -2.20
CA GLY A 110 14.31 -19.72 -3.55
C GLY A 110 15.43 -20.36 -4.36
N VAL A 111 16.66 -19.84 -4.30
CA VAL A 111 17.84 -20.44 -4.93
C VAL A 111 18.13 -21.83 -4.35
N VAL A 112 18.10 -21.97 -3.02
CA VAL A 112 18.30 -23.27 -2.34
C VAL A 112 17.21 -24.26 -2.73
N LEU A 113 15.95 -23.82 -2.77
CA LEU A 113 14.84 -24.66 -3.22
C LEU A 113 15.02 -25.12 -4.67
N LEU A 114 15.42 -24.21 -5.57
CA LEU A 114 15.71 -24.55 -6.96
C LEU A 114 16.83 -25.59 -7.05
N LEU A 115 17.91 -25.44 -6.27
CA LEU A 115 18.99 -26.42 -6.18
C LEU A 115 18.48 -27.78 -5.71
N LEU A 116 17.67 -27.82 -4.65
CA LEU A 116 17.09 -29.07 -4.13
C LEU A 116 16.21 -29.76 -5.18
N VAL A 117 15.31 -29.01 -5.84
CA VAL A 117 14.44 -29.55 -6.89
C VAL A 117 15.26 -30.06 -8.08
N GLN A 118 16.29 -29.32 -8.52
CA GLN A 118 17.17 -29.76 -9.60
C GLN A 118 17.97 -31.01 -9.21
N SER A 119 18.49 -31.10 -7.99
CA SER A 119 19.20 -32.27 -7.48
C SER A 119 18.28 -33.50 -7.41
N LEU A 120 17.06 -33.34 -6.89
CA LEU A 120 16.07 -34.42 -6.83
C LEU A 120 15.68 -34.90 -8.23
N THR A 121 15.43 -33.98 -9.17
CA THR A 121 15.08 -34.34 -10.55
C THR A 121 16.29 -34.80 -11.38
N ALA A 122 17.51 -34.60 -10.89
CA ALA A 122 18.72 -35.14 -11.50
C ALA A 122 18.94 -36.62 -11.19
N ILE A 123 18.29 -37.15 -10.16
CA ILE A 123 18.28 -38.58 -9.87
C ILE A 123 17.63 -39.30 -11.07
N GLY A 124 18.40 -40.16 -11.74
CA GLY A 124 17.98 -40.86 -12.96
C GLY A 124 18.25 -40.09 -14.26
N ALA A 125 17.85 -38.81 -14.34
CA ALA A 125 18.00 -38.02 -15.58
C ALA A 125 19.42 -37.45 -15.81
N GLY A 126 20.29 -37.44 -14.78
CA GLY A 126 21.67 -36.96 -14.85
C GLY A 126 21.80 -35.44 -14.92
N TRP A 127 22.89 -34.86 -14.40
CA TRP A 127 23.08 -33.40 -14.35
C TRP A 127 23.37 -32.80 -15.74
N THR A 128 22.68 -31.71 -16.11
CA THR A 128 22.77 -31.12 -17.46
C THR A 128 23.30 -29.69 -17.44
N ALA A 129 23.85 -29.22 -18.57
CA ALA A 129 24.30 -27.83 -18.72
C ALA A 129 23.17 -26.81 -18.47
N ALA A 130 21.94 -27.15 -18.84
CA ALA A 130 20.76 -26.32 -18.58
C ALA A 130 20.49 -26.13 -17.08
N ARG A 131 20.72 -27.17 -16.26
CA ARG A 131 20.61 -27.07 -14.80
C ARG A 131 21.65 -26.13 -14.20
N THR A 132 22.91 -26.31 -14.60
CA THR A 132 23.99 -25.40 -14.20
C THR A 132 23.70 -23.95 -14.61
N ALA A 133 23.25 -23.72 -15.86
CA ALA A 133 22.89 -22.39 -16.34
C ALA A 133 21.69 -21.80 -15.59
N GLY A 134 20.68 -22.62 -15.28
CA GLY A 134 19.56 -22.26 -14.42
C GLY A 134 19.98 -21.76 -13.04
N LEU A 135 20.85 -22.52 -12.36
CA LEU A 135 21.37 -22.14 -11.05
C LEU A 135 22.26 -20.90 -11.11
N ALA A 136 23.13 -20.80 -12.12
CA ALA A 136 23.97 -19.61 -12.31
C ALA A 136 23.12 -18.36 -12.55
N ALA A 137 22.09 -18.44 -13.41
CA ALA A 137 21.13 -17.36 -13.62
C ALA A 137 20.41 -16.98 -12.33
N ALA A 138 19.97 -17.96 -11.54
CA ALA A 138 19.33 -17.72 -10.25
C ALA A 138 20.26 -17.00 -9.25
N LEU A 139 21.55 -17.38 -9.21
CA LEU A 139 22.56 -16.70 -8.39
C LEU A 139 22.80 -15.25 -8.83
N VAL A 140 22.88 -14.99 -10.14
CA VAL A 140 23.03 -13.63 -10.68
C VAL A 140 21.82 -12.77 -10.32
N VAL A 141 20.60 -13.27 -10.53
CA VAL A 141 19.37 -12.57 -10.18
C VAL A 141 19.29 -12.34 -8.68
N ALA A 142 19.61 -13.34 -7.86
CA ALA A 142 19.61 -13.23 -6.41
C ALA A 142 20.62 -12.19 -5.90
N GLY A 143 21.83 -12.18 -6.47
CA GLY A 143 22.86 -11.18 -6.20
C GLY A 143 22.38 -9.77 -6.56
N ALA A 144 21.79 -9.58 -7.74
CA ALA A 144 21.27 -8.30 -8.18
C ALA A 144 20.12 -7.79 -7.28
N LEU A 145 19.18 -8.65 -6.90
CA LEU A 145 18.08 -8.29 -5.98
C LEU A 145 18.58 -8.01 -4.56
N THR A 146 19.62 -8.72 -4.11
CA THR A 146 20.28 -8.47 -2.81
C THR A 146 20.99 -7.12 -2.83
N ALA A 147 21.74 -6.82 -3.90
CA ALA A 147 22.40 -5.52 -4.09
C ALA A 147 21.38 -4.38 -4.15
N ALA A 148 20.32 -4.51 -4.96
CA ALA A 148 19.23 -3.54 -5.02
C ALA A 148 18.57 -3.34 -3.65
N SER A 149 18.40 -4.41 -2.88
CA SER A 149 17.86 -4.34 -1.51
C SER A 149 18.78 -3.57 -0.56
N TRP A 150 20.10 -3.70 -0.73
CA TRP A 150 21.08 -2.98 0.07
C TRP A 150 21.12 -1.49 -0.29
N PHE A 151 21.25 -1.15 -1.58
CA PHE A 151 21.32 0.24 -2.06
C PHE A 151 20.01 1.01 -1.83
N HIS A 152 18.86 0.35 -1.93
CA HIS A 152 17.55 0.98 -1.79
C HIS A 152 16.84 0.66 -0.47
N ARG A 153 17.58 0.27 0.58
CA ARG A 153 17.02 -0.13 1.89
C ARG A 153 16.03 0.89 2.48
N ALA A 154 16.29 2.19 2.30
CA ALA A 154 15.44 3.27 2.80
C ALA A 154 14.11 3.41 2.04
N ARG A 155 13.98 2.80 0.85
CA ARG A 155 12.81 2.91 -0.04
C ARG A 155 12.09 1.58 -0.25
N GLY A 156 12.35 0.57 0.59
CA GLY A 156 11.78 -0.77 0.47
C GLY A 156 12.64 -1.78 -0.31
N GLY A 157 13.90 -1.45 -0.59
CA GLY A 157 14.87 -2.37 -1.20
C GLY A 157 14.52 -2.74 -2.64
N ALA A 158 14.62 -4.03 -2.99
CA ALA A 158 14.26 -4.50 -4.33
C ALA A 158 12.78 -4.31 -4.69
N LEU A 159 11.91 -4.05 -3.71
CA LEU A 159 10.49 -3.74 -3.96
C LEU A 159 10.23 -2.26 -4.21
N ALA A 160 11.23 -1.39 -4.08
CA ALA A 160 11.08 0.05 -4.32
C ALA A 160 10.41 0.40 -5.68
N PRO A 161 10.72 -0.28 -6.81
CA PRO A 161 10.08 0.02 -8.09
C PRO A 161 8.59 -0.29 -8.14
N VAL A 162 8.12 -1.24 -7.32
CA VAL A 162 6.71 -1.66 -7.29
C VAL A 162 5.88 -0.91 -6.24
N ILE A 163 6.53 -0.12 -5.39
CA ILE A 163 5.85 0.78 -4.45
C ILE A 163 5.43 2.05 -5.19
N GLY A 164 4.16 2.40 -5.09
CA GLY A 164 3.54 3.59 -5.66
C GLY A 164 3.90 4.87 -4.91
N GLU A 165 3.59 6.01 -5.53
CA GLU A 165 3.76 7.33 -4.94
C GLU A 165 2.91 7.51 -3.66
N ASP A 166 1.81 6.77 -3.52
CA ASP A 166 0.94 6.69 -2.34
C ASP A 166 1.45 5.73 -1.26
N ASN A 167 2.67 5.19 -1.40
CA ASN A 167 3.30 4.23 -0.47
C ASN A 167 2.56 2.88 -0.35
N ARG A 168 1.82 2.49 -1.39
CA ARG A 168 1.16 1.18 -1.53
C ARG A 168 1.85 0.33 -2.59
N LEU A 169 1.68 -1.00 -2.57
CA LEU A 169 2.13 -1.82 -3.70
C LEU A 169 1.23 -1.58 -4.92
N SER A 170 1.82 -1.36 -6.09
CA SER A 170 1.09 -1.20 -7.34
C SER A 170 0.92 -2.55 -8.04
N THR A 171 -0.33 -2.97 -8.24
CA THR A 171 -0.69 -4.20 -8.95
C THR A 171 -0.05 -4.29 -10.34
N SER A 172 -0.17 -3.22 -11.15
CA SER A 172 0.42 -3.21 -12.50
C SER A 172 1.94 -3.26 -12.49
N ARG A 173 2.61 -2.52 -11.59
CA ARG A 173 4.08 -2.56 -11.49
C ARG A 173 4.57 -3.91 -10.98
N ALA A 174 3.87 -4.53 -10.04
CA ALA A 174 4.23 -5.85 -9.51
C ALA A 174 4.13 -6.94 -10.58
N VAL A 175 3.02 -6.98 -11.34
CA VAL A 175 2.86 -7.92 -12.46
C VAL A 175 3.92 -7.70 -13.53
N ALA A 176 4.19 -6.44 -13.91
CA ALA A 176 5.23 -6.13 -14.89
C ALA A 176 6.63 -6.54 -14.39
N ALA A 177 6.97 -6.24 -13.12
CA ALA A 177 8.24 -6.62 -12.52
C ALA A 177 8.43 -8.15 -12.48
N ALA A 178 7.37 -8.90 -12.18
CA ALA A 178 7.41 -10.36 -12.20
C ALA A 178 7.71 -10.92 -13.60
N TRP A 179 7.05 -10.40 -14.64
CA TRP A 179 7.33 -10.76 -16.03
C TRP A 179 8.73 -10.36 -16.50
N VAL A 180 9.19 -9.15 -16.17
CA VAL A 180 10.54 -8.70 -16.49
C VAL A 180 11.58 -9.59 -15.83
N LEU A 181 11.42 -9.90 -14.54
CA LEU A 181 12.35 -10.75 -13.80
C LEU A 181 12.39 -12.17 -14.38
N PHE A 182 11.21 -12.72 -14.73
CA PHE A 182 11.10 -14.04 -15.33
C PHE A 182 11.77 -14.11 -16.71
N VAL A 183 11.52 -13.14 -17.58
CA VAL A 183 12.13 -13.10 -18.92
C VAL A 183 13.64 -12.86 -18.83
N ALA A 184 14.10 -11.98 -17.95
CA ALA A 184 15.53 -11.76 -17.71
C ALA A 184 16.21 -13.06 -17.22
N TYR A 185 15.57 -13.78 -16.30
CA TYR A 185 16.04 -15.11 -15.88
C TYR A 185 16.11 -16.08 -17.06
N ALA A 186 15.06 -16.20 -17.88
CA ALA A 186 15.03 -17.09 -19.03
C ALA A 186 16.16 -16.79 -20.04
N VAL A 187 16.41 -15.51 -20.32
CA VAL A 187 17.50 -15.07 -21.20
C VAL A 187 18.86 -15.40 -20.58
N LEU A 188 19.05 -15.20 -19.28
CA LEU A 188 20.30 -15.59 -18.59
C LEU A 188 20.55 -17.10 -18.64
N VAL A 189 19.50 -17.93 -18.55
CA VAL A 189 19.62 -19.40 -18.71
C VAL A 189 20.10 -19.76 -20.12
N LEU A 190 19.57 -19.11 -21.15
CA LEU A 190 19.99 -19.33 -22.53
C LEU A 190 21.42 -18.83 -22.78
N ALA A 191 21.76 -17.65 -22.26
CA ALA A 191 23.10 -17.08 -22.36
C ALA A 191 24.16 -17.96 -21.66
N GLY A 192 23.83 -18.49 -20.47
CA GLY A 192 24.69 -19.43 -19.75
C GLY A 192 24.92 -20.75 -20.51
N GLN A 193 23.86 -21.28 -21.14
CA GLN A 193 24.00 -22.45 -22.01
C GLN A 193 24.85 -22.16 -23.26
N LEU A 194 24.70 -20.97 -23.85
CA LEU A 194 25.47 -20.54 -25.02
C LEU A 194 26.96 -20.42 -24.69
N ALA A 195 27.29 -19.87 -23.51
CA ALA A 195 28.67 -19.71 -23.05
C ALA A 195 29.43 -21.04 -22.88
N VAL A 196 28.71 -22.13 -22.55
CA VAL A 196 29.29 -23.46 -22.34
C VAL A 196 29.11 -24.38 -23.58
N ALA A 197 28.40 -23.92 -24.61
CA ALA A 197 28.17 -24.71 -25.81
C ALA A 197 29.46 -24.88 -26.62
N SER A 198 29.89 -26.14 -26.80
CA SER A 198 31.14 -26.51 -27.47
C SER A 198 31.01 -26.76 -28.98
N GLY A 199 29.79 -27.01 -29.50
CA GLY A 199 29.56 -27.31 -30.92
C GLY A 199 28.71 -26.27 -31.67
N PRO A 200 28.99 -26.01 -32.97
CA PRO A 200 28.26 -25.01 -33.77
C PRO A 200 26.76 -25.30 -33.86
N ALA A 201 26.35 -26.54 -34.14
CA ALA A 201 24.94 -26.93 -34.20
C ALA A 201 24.17 -26.66 -32.89
N ARG A 202 24.82 -26.79 -31.72
CA ARG A 202 24.19 -26.49 -30.43
C ARG A 202 24.06 -24.99 -30.20
N ARG A 203 25.03 -24.20 -30.65
CA ARG A 203 24.96 -22.73 -30.62
C ARG A 203 23.84 -22.23 -31.52
N ASP A 204 23.76 -22.74 -32.75
CA ASP A 204 22.71 -22.39 -33.71
C ASP A 204 21.31 -22.74 -33.17
N ALA A 205 21.17 -23.90 -32.53
CA ALA A 205 19.92 -24.27 -31.87
C ALA A 205 19.51 -23.28 -30.76
N LEU A 206 20.44 -22.88 -29.89
CA LEU A 206 20.17 -21.90 -28.83
C LEU A 206 19.86 -20.51 -29.37
N VAL A 207 20.55 -20.08 -30.44
CA VAL A 207 20.26 -18.83 -31.14
C VAL A 207 18.87 -18.89 -31.79
N SER A 208 18.52 -20.00 -32.44
CA SER A 208 17.16 -20.22 -32.96
C SER A 208 16.10 -20.26 -31.86
N GLY A 209 16.48 -20.68 -30.65
CA GLY A 209 15.62 -20.68 -29.46
C GLY A 209 15.27 -19.28 -28.94
N LEU A 210 16.05 -18.26 -29.31
CA LEU A 210 15.80 -16.85 -29.04
C LEU A 210 14.94 -16.17 -30.13
N GLU A 211 14.64 -16.87 -31.23
CA GLU A 211 13.82 -16.31 -32.29
C GLU A 211 12.43 -15.89 -31.79
N LEU A 212 11.97 -14.74 -32.28
CA LEU A 212 10.69 -14.18 -31.91
C LEU A 212 9.54 -15.13 -32.22
N THR A 213 9.66 -15.96 -33.28
CA THR A 213 8.67 -16.97 -33.65
C THR A 213 8.35 -17.94 -32.51
N ARG A 214 9.34 -18.27 -31.66
CA ARG A 214 9.19 -19.20 -30.53
C ARG A 214 8.85 -18.53 -29.21
N GLY A 215 9.11 -17.22 -29.10
CA GLY A 215 8.87 -16.42 -27.90
C GLY A 215 7.73 -15.40 -28.01
N ALA A 216 7.05 -15.31 -29.16
CA ALA A 216 6.13 -14.22 -29.48
C ALA A 216 5.08 -13.99 -28.39
N GLY A 217 4.39 -15.03 -27.93
CA GLY A 217 3.37 -14.91 -26.89
C GLY A 217 3.90 -14.33 -25.58
N ALA A 218 5.06 -14.80 -25.10
CA ALA A 218 5.67 -14.31 -23.86
C ALA A 218 6.19 -12.86 -24.02
N VAL A 219 6.78 -12.52 -25.16
CA VAL A 219 7.24 -11.16 -25.46
C VAL A 219 6.06 -10.19 -25.60
N THR A 220 4.97 -10.61 -26.25
CA THR A 220 3.73 -9.82 -26.34
C THR A 220 3.15 -9.57 -24.96
N VAL A 221 3.04 -10.60 -24.11
CA VAL A 221 2.56 -10.41 -22.73
C VAL A 221 3.47 -9.46 -21.96
N LEU A 222 4.79 -9.63 -22.03
CA LEU A 222 5.76 -8.74 -21.40
C LEU A 222 5.56 -7.28 -21.86
N ALA A 223 5.46 -7.06 -23.18
CA ALA A 223 5.24 -5.73 -23.74
C ALA A 223 3.95 -5.10 -23.24
N VAL A 224 2.86 -5.87 -23.19
CA VAL A 224 1.54 -5.42 -22.72
C VAL A 224 1.57 -5.08 -21.23
N VAL A 225 2.08 -5.95 -20.36
CA VAL A 225 2.10 -5.68 -18.90
C VAL A 225 2.99 -4.49 -18.55
N CYS A 226 4.12 -4.31 -19.26
CA CYS A 226 4.95 -3.12 -19.14
C CYS A 226 4.24 -1.86 -19.63
N GLY A 227 3.59 -1.92 -20.80
CA GLY A 227 2.79 -0.84 -21.34
C GLY A 227 1.66 -0.41 -20.40
N ILE A 228 1.00 -1.38 -19.77
CA ILE A 228 -0.08 -1.13 -18.78
C ILE A 228 0.46 -0.52 -17.50
N ALA A 229 1.63 -0.95 -17.02
CA ALA A 229 2.26 -0.32 -15.85
C ALA A 229 2.53 1.17 -16.09
N VAL A 230 2.96 1.55 -17.29
CA VAL A 230 3.15 2.95 -17.69
C VAL A 230 1.82 3.67 -17.89
N LEU A 231 0.88 3.06 -18.63
CA LEU A 231 -0.43 3.64 -18.93
C LEU A 231 -1.21 3.94 -17.65
N VAL A 232 -1.33 2.96 -16.74
CA VAL A 232 -2.08 3.15 -15.49
C VAL A 232 -1.42 4.19 -14.60
N ARG A 233 -0.08 4.24 -14.54
CA ARG A 233 0.61 5.34 -13.84
C ARG A 233 0.23 6.70 -14.41
N ARG A 234 0.19 6.84 -15.74
CA ARG A 234 -0.21 8.08 -16.42
C ARG A 234 -1.66 8.43 -16.14
N VAL A 235 -2.57 7.46 -16.23
CA VAL A 235 -4.01 7.64 -16.01
C VAL A 235 -4.28 8.09 -14.58
N VAL A 236 -3.76 7.35 -13.59
CA VAL A 236 -3.92 7.69 -12.17
C VAL A 236 -3.32 9.06 -11.88
N GLY A 237 -2.10 9.34 -12.35
CA GLY A 237 -1.44 10.63 -12.14
C GLY A 237 -2.24 11.81 -12.71
N LEU A 238 -2.73 11.68 -13.95
CA LEU A 238 -3.56 12.72 -14.57
C LEU A 238 -4.89 12.90 -13.84
N ARG A 239 -5.52 11.83 -13.38
CA ARG A 239 -6.80 11.91 -12.66
C ARG A 239 -6.66 12.49 -11.27
N VAL A 240 -5.56 12.22 -10.57
CA VAL A 240 -5.23 12.88 -9.30
C VAL A 240 -4.99 14.37 -9.52
N LEU A 241 -4.18 14.76 -10.53
CA LEU A 241 -3.96 16.17 -10.88
C LEU A 241 -5.24 16.89 -11.29
N ALA A 242 -6.12 16.22 -12.04
CA ALA A 242 -7.42 16.73 -12.41
C ALA A 242 -8.45 16.67 -11.26
N GLN A 243 -8.05 16.28 -10.05
CA GLN A 243 -8.91 16.13 -8.87
C GLN A 243 -10.10 15.18 -9.09
N ARG A 244 -10.03 14.27 -10.06
CA ARG A 244 -11.06 13.26 -10.37
C ARG A 244 -10.83 11.93 -9.66
N LEU A 245 -9.74 11.83 -8.91
CA LEU A 245 -9.39 10.68 -8.08
C LEU A 245 -8.69 11.20 -6.83
N GLN A 246 -9.14 10.72 -5.67
CA GLN A 246 -8.58 11.11 -4.37
C GLN A 246 -7.66 9.99 -3.88
N LYS A 247 -6.39 10.33 -3.61
CA LYS A 247 -5.36 9.38 -3.17
C LYS A 247 -4.71 9.88 -1.89
N VAL A 248 -4.81 9.09 -0.83
CA VAL A 248 -4.14 9.37 0.45
C VAL A 248 -2.98 8.39 0.64
N ARG A 249 -1.85 8.93 1.09
CA ARG A 249 -0.64 8.16 1.34
C ARG A 249 -0.86 7.16 2.48
N ALA A 250 -0.55 5.89 2.23
CA ALA A 250 -0.53 4.84 3.24
C ALA A 250 0.72 4.92 4.12
N ASP A 251 0.64 4.42 5.35
CA ASP A 251 1.79 4.42 6.27
C ASP A 251 2.86 3.41 5.85
N ARG A 252 2.42 2.31 5.23
CA ARG A 252 3.30 1.27 4.70
C ARG A 252 2.63 0.50 3.56
N PRO A 253 3.42 -0.06 2.63
CA PRO A 253 2.92 -0.99 1.64
C PRO A 253 2.52 -2.32 2.30
N ARG A 254 1.46 -2.95 1.80
CA ARG A 254 0.94 -4.24 2.27
C ARG A 254 0.82 -5.20 1.08
N ALA A 255 1.03 -6.49 1.32
CA ALA A 255 0.83 -7.51 0.28
C ALA A 255 -0.63 -7.54 -0.23
N SER A 256 -1.60 -7.20 0.63
CA SER A 256 -3.00 -7.07 0.27
C SER A 256 -3.25 -5.99 -0.77
N ASP A 257 -2.40 -4.96 -0.86
CA ASP A 257 -2.59 -3.84 -1.81
C ASP A 257 -2.60 -4.32 -3.28
N LEU A 258 -2.06 -5.51 -3.57
CA LEU A 258 -2.12 -6.11 -4.91
C LEU A 258 -3.52 -6.60 -5.27
N LEU A 259 -4.37 -6.83 -4.28
CA LEU A 259 -5.68 -7.48 -4.39
C LEU A 259 -6.83 -6.59 -3.89
N THR A 260 -6.52 -5.47 -3.23
CA THR A 260 -7.50 -4.61 -2.59
C THR A 260 -7.44 -3.18 -3.09
N ASP A 261 -8.59 -2.49 -3.07
CA ASP A 261 -8.67 -1.05 -3.25
C ASP A 261 -7.99 -0.29 -2.11
N ASP A 262 -8.00 1.05 -2.21
CA ASP A 262 -7.39 1.91 -1.22
C ASP A 262 -8.07 1.85 0.17
N ALA A 263 -9.33 1.42 0.22
CA ALA A 263 -10.07 1.18 1.46
C ALA A 263 -9.82 -0.23 2.04
N GLY A 264 -9.07 -1.09 1.34
CA GLY A 264 -8.77 -2.46 1.77
C GLY A 264 -9.85 -3.48 1.37
N ARG A 265 -10.79 -3.12 0.49
CA ARG A 265 -11.82 -4.03 -0.03
C ARG A 265 -11.27 -4.77 -1.24
N GLY A 266 -11.60 -6.05 -1.41
CA GLY A 266 -11.16 -6.83 -2.57
C GLY A 266 -11.66 -6.23 -3.88
N THR A 267 -10.76 -6.03 -4.84
CA THR A 267 -11.11 -5.46 -6.16
C THR A 267 -11.09 -6.58 -7.19
N PHE A 268 -12.24 -6.87 -7.79
CA PHE A 268 -12.35 -7.92 -8.82
C PHE A 268 -11.33 -7.71 -9.95
N ALA A 269 -11.23 -6.49 -10.48
CA ALA A 269 -10.32 -6.15 -11.58
C ALA A 269 -8.83 -6.36 -11.24
N ASP A 270 -8.43 -6.10 -9.99
CA ASP A 270 -7.05 -6.29 -9.52
C ASP A 270 -6.77 -7.78 -9.26
N ILE A 271 -7.69 -8.47 -8.58
CA ILE A 271 -7.57 -9.91 -8.26
C ILE A 271 -7.47 -10.74 -9.53
N GLN A 272 -8.39 -10.55 -10.49
CA GLN A 272 -8.38 -11.32 -11.73
C GLN A 272 -7.10 -11.10 -12.54
N TYR A 273 -6.57 -9.87 -12.55
CA TYR A 273 -5.34 -9.52 -13.28
C TYR A 273 -4.11 -10.18 -12.68
N VAL A 274 -3.99 -10.18 -11.35
CA VAL A 274 -2.91 -10.86 -10.64
C VAL A 274 -2.99 -12.37 -10.86
N VAL A 275 -4.17 -12.97 -10.68
CA VAL A 275 -4.35 -14.42 -10.78
C VAL A 275 -4.08 -14.93 -12.19
N ILE A 276 -4.67 -14.30 -13.21
CA ILE A 276 -4.47 -14.71 -14.62
C ILE A 276 -3.01 -14.54 -15.03
N SER A 277 -2.37 -13.43 -14.65
CA SER A 277 -0.95 -13.21 -14.93
C SER A 277 -0.05 -14.21 -14.20
N ALA A 278 -0.38 -14.58 -12.96
CA ALA A 278 0.37 -15.59 -12.19
C ALA A 278 0.25 -16.98 -12.83
N VAL A 279 -0.94 -17.39 -13.28
CA VAL A 279 -1.13 -18.66 -14.00
C VAL A 279 -0.32 -18.68 -15.29
N ALA A 280 -0.32 -17.59 -16.06
CA ALA A 280 0.48 -17.50 -17.28
C ALA A 280 1.99 -17.55 -17.01
N LEU A 281 2.48 -16.92 -15.94
CA LEU A 281 3.87 -17.00 -15.49
C LEU A 281 4.25 -18.42 -15.07
N VAL A 282 3.40 -19.10 -14.28
CA VAL A 282 3.64 -20.49 -13.86
C VAL A 282 3.70 -21.40 -15.09
N PHE A 283 2.78 -21.24 -16.03
CA PHE A 283 2.81 -22.00 -17.28
C PHE A 283 4.11 -21.75 -18.05
N ALA A 284 4.52 -20.49 -18.20
CA ALA A 284 5.76 -20.14 -18.89
C ALA A 284 7.00 -20.71 -18.17
N ALA A 285 7.03 -20.71 -16.84
CA ALA A 285 8.11 -21.30 -16.05
C ALA A 285 8.20 -22.83 -16.25
N VAL A 286 7.05 -23.52 -16.28
CA VAL A 286 7.01 -24.96 -16.60
C VAL A 286 7.50 -25.22 -18.02
N ARG A 287 7.15 -24.37 -19.00
CA ARG A 287 7.64 -24.48 -20.38
C ARG A 287 9.15 -24.33 -20.45
N LEU A 288 9.70 -23.32 -19.79
CA LEU A 288 11.15 -23.10 -19.71
C LEU A 288 11.86 -24.29 -19.06
N ALA A 289 11.30 -24.86 -17.99
CA ALA A 289 11.88 -26.04 -17.33
C ALA A 289 11.89 -27.28 -18.23
N ARG A 290 10.86 -27.46 -19.07
CA ARG A 290 10.76 -28.60 -20.01
C ARG A 290 11.54 -28.40 -21.30
N ARG A 291 11.72 -27.16 -21.76
CA ARG A 291 12.43 -26.79 -22.99
C ARG A 291 13.39 -25.63 -22.70
N PRO A 292 14.50 -25.90 -21.98
CA PRO A 292 15.42 -24.85 -21.52
C PRO A 292 16.26 -24.24 -22.63
N ASP A 293 16.23 -24.80 -23.84
CA ASP A 293 16.98 -24.38 -25.03
C ASP A 293 16.29 -23.29 -25.86
N GLN A 294 15.09 -22.86 -25.46
CA GLN A 294 14.35 -21.78 -26.11
C GLN A 294 13.61 -20.90 -25.11
N LEU A 295 13.20 -19.72 -25.55
CA LEU A 295 12.27 -18.89 -24.78
C LEU A 295 10.97 -19.64 -24.51
N PRO A 296 10.29 -19.35 -23.38
CA PRO A 296 9.05 -20.01 -23.03
C PRO A 296 7.96 -19.66 -24.04
N ASP A 297 7.63 -20.66 -24.86
CA ASP A 297 6.56 -20.59 -25.83
C ASP A 297 5.21 -20.61 -25.11
N LEU A 298 4.57 -19.44 -25.06
CA LEU A 298 3.26 -19.20 -24.46
C LEU A 298 2.18 -19.29 -25.55
N PRO A 299 1.23 -20.25 -25.46
CA PRO A 299 0.16 -20.38 -26.43
C PRO A 299 -0.63 -19.07 -26.58
N TRP A 300 -0.94 -18.71 -27.81
CA TRP A 300 -1.69 -17.48 -28.10
C TRP A 300 -3.01 -17.38 -27.35
N GLY A 301 -3.72 -18.51 -27.12
CA GLY A 301 -4.93 -18.50 -26.30
C GLY A 301 -4.70 -17.96 -24.89
N LEU A 302 -3.61 -18.37 -24.23
CA LEU A 302 -3.26 -17.89 -22.89
C LEU A 302 -2.76 -16.44 -22.93
N ALA A 303 -2.00 -16.06 -23.95
CA ALA A 303 -1.62 -14.67 -24.17
C ALA A 303 -2.85 -13.75 -24.32
N VAL A 304 -3.83 -14.15 -25.14
CA VAL A 304 -5.09 -13.41 -25.33
C VAL A 304 -5.87 -13.28 -24.02
N VAL A 305 -5.96 -14.35 -23.22
CA VAL A 305 -6.61 -14.28 -21.89
C VAL A 305 -5.91 -13.27 -20.98
N VAL A 306 -4.58 -13.23 -20.96
CA VAL A 306 -3.83 -12.20 -20.23
C VAL A 306 -4.14 -10.81 -20.77
N LEU A 307 -4.21 -10.62 -22.09
CA LEU A 307 -4.54 -9.33 -22.71
C LEU A 307 -5.96 -8.84 -22.34
N VAL A 308 -6.96 -9.73 -22.39
CA VAL A 308 -8.33 -9.42 -21.97
C VAL A 308 -8.37 -9.03 -20.50
N SER A 309 -7.71 -9.80 -19.65
CA SER A 309 -7.56 -9.51 -18.22
C SER A 309 -6.91 -8.15 -17.96
N ALA A 310 -5.87 -7.83 -18.73
CA ALA A 310 -5.19 -6.54 -18.71
C ALA A 310 -6.12 -5.38 -19.10
N ALA A 311 -6.92 -5.55 -20.15
CA ALA A 311 -7.90 -4.56 -20.59
C ALA A 311 -8.98 -4.33 -19.52
N THR A 312 -9.49 -5.39 -18.90
CA THR A 312 -10.44 -5.31 -17.77
C THR A 312 -9.84 -4.54 -16.59
N TYR A 313 -8.58 -4.79 -16.26
CA TYR A 313 -7.87 -4.06 -15.22
C TYR A 313 -7.76 -2.56 -15.53
N VAL A 314 -7.35 -2.21 -16.76
CA VAL A 314 -7.28 -0.80 -17.19
C VAL A 314 -8.65 -0.15 -17.13
N ALA A 315 -9.70 -0.80 -17.65
CA ALA A 315 -11.07 -0.31 -17.58
C ALA A 315 -11.52 -0.07 -16.13
N GLY A 316 -11.19 -0.99 -15.21
CA GLY A 316 -11.41 -0.82 -13.77
C GLY A 316 -10.74 0.45 -13.22
N LYS A 317 -9.46 0.69 -13.53
CA LYS A 317 -8.74 1.91 -13.11
C LYS A 317 -9.31 3.20 -13.70
N TYR A 318 -9.96 3.13 -14.86
CA TYR A 318 -10.70 4.25 -15.43
C TYR A 318 -12.05 4.48 -14.75
N ALA A 319 -12.71 3.42 -14.27
CA ALA A 319 -13.99 3.49 -13.57
C ALA A 319 -13.86 3.89 -12.09
N GLU A 320 -12.69 3.67 -11.45
CA GLU A 320 -12.45 4.02 -10.05
C GLU A 320 -12.55 5.53 -9.77
N GLY A 321 -13.07 5.92 -8.60
CA GLY A 321 -13.03 7.29 -8.08
C GLY A 321 -14.16 8.20 -8.52
N GLY A 322 -14.14 9.42 -7.98
CA GLY A 322 -15.13 10.46 -8.23
C GLY A 322 -14.66 11.77 -7.63
N ARG A 323 -15.13 12.89 -8.18
CA ARG A 323 -14.98 14.20 -7.54
C ARG A 323 -15.91 14.24 -6.33
N PRO A 324 -15.43 14.72 -5.17
CA PRO A 324 -16.32 14.94 -4.04
C PRO A 324 -17.35 16.01 -4.45
N VAL A 325 -18.59 15.83 -4.02
CA VAL A 325 -19.71 16.70 -4.42
C VAL A 325 -20.62 16.98 -3.23
N ILE A 326 -20.99 18.25 -3.06
CA ILE A 326 -22.07 18.68 -2.17
C ILE A 326 -23.36 18.64 -2.98
N LEU A 327 -24.34 17.90 -2.48
CA LEU A 327 -25.67 17.79 -3.06
C LEU A 327 -26.66 18.72 -2.37
N SER A 328 -26.53 18.91 -1.06
CA SER A 328 -27.38 19.80 -0.28
C SER A 328 -26.71 20.22 1.01
N VAL A 329 -27.05 21.41 1.50
CA VAL A 329 -26.70 21.91 2.83
C VAL A 329 -27.98 22.31 3.53
N VAL A 330 -28.19 21.81 4.75
CA VAL A 330 -29.39 22.10 5.55
C VAL A 330 -29.01 22.39 6.99
N ARG A 331 -29.87 23.11 7.72
CA ARG A 331 -29.76 23.24 9.18
C ARG A 331 -29.88 21.85 9.83
N ALA A 332 -28.92 21.50 10.70
CA ALA A 332 -29.02 20.29 11.51
C ALA A 332 -30.19 20.47 12.49
N ARG A 333 -31.01 19.44 12.65
CA ARG A 333 -32.21 19.51 13.50
C ARG A 333 -32.06 18.63 14.72
N GLU A 334 -32.42 19.15 15.89
CA GLU A 334 -32.74 18.31 17.03
C GLU A 334 -34.23 17.95 17.03
N ALA A 335 -34.57 16.84 17.69
CA ALA A 335 -35.96 16.38 17.76
C ALA A 335 -36.82 17.42 18.51
N GLY A 336 -37.74 18.07 17.80
CA GLY A 336 -38.60 19.14 18.34
C GLY A 336 -38.34 20.54 17.77
N ASP A 337 -37.27 20.71 16.98
CA ASP A 337 -36.99 21.97 16.31
C ASP A 337 -37.96 22.28 15.17
N LEU A 338 -38.34 23.56 15.06
CA LEU A 338 -39.10 24.09 13.94
C LEU A 338 -38.19 24.37 12.73
N ASP A 339 -38.75 24.33 11.53
CA ASP A 339 -38.05 24.77 10.32
C ASP A 339 -37.71 26.26 10.43
N ALA A 340 -36.41 26.56 10.34
CA ALA A 340 -35.86 27.91 10.49
C ALA A 340 -34.72 28.13 9.48
N PRO A 341 -34.45 29.39 9.07
CA PRO A 341 -33.27 29.70 8.28
C PRO A 341 -31.98 29.36 9.04
N ILE A 342 -30.88 29.16 8.32
CA ILE A 342 -29.57 28.91 8.90
C ILE A 342 -29.09 30.20 9.58
N ARG A 343 -28.70 30.13 10.85
CA ARG A 343 -28.13 31.25 11.60
C ARG A 343 -26.67 31.02 11.95
N THR A 344 -25.99 32.11 12.31
CA THR A 344 -24.68 31.98 12.96
C THR A 344 -24.81 31.17 14.25
N GLY A 345 -23.87 30.25 14.50
CA GLY A 345 -23.88 29.33 15.63
C GLY A 345 -24.73 28.07 15.46
N ASP A 346 -25.60 27.99 14.44
CA ASP A 346 -26.31 26.74 14.13
C ASP A 346 -25.33 25.68 13.61
N ASP A 347 -25.62 24.41 13.90
CA ASP A 347 -25.00 23.31 13.18
C ASP A 347 -25.67 23.16 11.80
N ILE A 348 -24.87 22.91 10.76
CA ILE A 348 -25.35 22.57 9.43
C ILE A 348 -24.95 21.14 9.06
N GLU A 349 -25.85 20.44 8.38
CA GLU A 349 -25.61 19.17 7.72
C GLU A 349 -25.28 19.40 6.25
N ILE A 350 -24.08 19.00 5.86
CA ILE A 350 -23.60 19.02 4.49
C ILE A 350 -23.70 17.59 3.96
N ARG A 351 -24.61 17.37 3.01
CA ARG A 351 -24.87 16.06 2.42
C ARG A 351 -24.29 15.97 1.03
N GLY A 352 -23.69 14.84 0.71
CA GLY A 352 -22.99 14.68 -0.56
C GLY A 352 -22.42 13.29 -0.76
N ALA A 353 -21.30 13.23 -1.48
CA ALA A 353 -20.58 11.99 -1.70
C ALA A 353 -19.08 12.25 -1.88
N GLY A 354 -18.26 11.28 -1.47
CA GLY A 354 -16.82 11.30 -1.64
C GLY A 354 -16.09 12.23 -0.67
N PHE A 355 -16.70 12.63 0.44
CA PHE A 355 -16.06 13.50 1.42
C PHE A 355 -14.86 12.83 2.11
N VAL A 356 -14.92 11.50 2.30
CA VAL A 356 -13.84 10.73 2.93
C VAL A 356 -13.12 9.90 1.87
N PRO A 357 -11.90 10.30 1.46
CA PRO A 357 -11.14 9.55 0.47
C PRO A 357 -10.95 8.07 0.90
N PRO A 358 -10.95 7.14 -0.06
CA PRO A 358 -10.57 5.75 0.23
C PRO A 358 -9.21 5.66 0.94
N GLY A 359 -9.16 4.94 2.07
CA GLY A 359 -7.98 4.83 2.91
C GLY A 359 -7.76 5.97 3.92
N ALA A 360 -8.67 6.96 3.98
CA ALA A 360 -8.62 8.10 4.90
C ALA A 360 -9.53 7.96 6.13
N GLN A 361 -10.03 6.76 6.45
CA GLN A 361 -10.98 6.52 7.56
C GLN A 361 -10.36 6.71 8.96
N ARG A 362 -9.05 6.97 9.05
CA ARG A 362 -8.35 7.13 10.33
C ARG A 362 -8.50 8.56 10.83
N ALA A 363 -8.61 8.71 12.15
CA ALA A 363 -8.86 9.99 12.81
C ALA A 363 -7.86 11.09 12.40
N ASP A 364 -6.58 10.75 12.17
CA ASP A 364 -5.54 11.70 11.75
C ASP A 364 -5.77 12.29 10.34
N ARG A 365 -6.58 11.61 9.52
CA ARG A 365 -6.98 12.06 8.19
C ARG A 365 -8.32 12.75 8.23
N LEU A 366 -9.28 12.22 8.98
CA LEU A 366 -10.59 12.81 9.18
C LEU A 366 -10.48 14.23 9.78
N SER A 367 -9.58 14.45 10.75
CA SER A 367 -9.36 15.76 11.39
C SER A 367 -8.82 16.84 10.44
N ARG A 368 -8.30 16.45 9.26
CA ARG A 368 -7.78 17.39 8.25
C ARG A 368 -8.85 17.92 7.31
N MET A 369 -10.08 17.40 7.43
CA MET A 369 -11.19 17.88 6.62
C MET A 369 -11.60 19.28 7.07
N VAL A 370 -11.82 20.16 6.11
CA VAL A 370 -12.17 21.56 6.34
C VAL A 370 -13.41 21.89 5.52
N VAL A 371 -14.33 22.64 6.09
CA VAL A 371 -15.44 23.27 5.38
C VAL A 371 -15.14 24.76 5.27
N ARG A 372 -15.10 25.27 4.05
CA ARG A 372 -15.04 26.69 3.77
C ARG A 372 -16.47 27.22 3.67
N ILE A 373 -16.84 28.12 4.57
CA ILE A 373 -18.14 28.81 4.60
C ILE A 373 -17.84 30.29 4.33
N GLY A 374 -18.14 30.77 3.12
CA GLY A 374 -17.71 32.09 2.67
C GLY A 374 -16.19 32.22 2.68
N THR A 375 -15.66 33.11 3.53
CA THR A 375 -14.23 33.36 3.71
C THR A 375 -13.63 32.58 4.90
N VAL A 376 -14.45 31.92 5.71
CA VAL A 376 -14.04 31.26 6.94
C VAL A 376 -13.80 29.76 6.72
N ASN A 377 -12.72 29.23 7.30
CA ASN A 377 -12.40 27.80 7.26
C ASN A 377 -12.71 27.17 8.61
N VAL A 378 -13.52 26.11 8.60
CA VAL A 378 -13.98 25.40 9.79
C VAL A 378 -13.46 23.97 9.73
N HIS A 379 -12.75 23.52 10.76
CA HIS A 379 -12.38 22.11 10.87
C HIS A 379 -13.61 21.26 11.16
N VAL A 380 -13.75 20.14 10.45
CA VAL A 380 -14.88 19.23 10.71
C VAL A 380 -14.63 18.52 12.05
N PRO A 381 -15.53 18.66 13.04
CA PRO A 381 -15.32 18.09 14.36
C PRO A 381 -15.42 16.56 14.32
N LEU A 382 -14.48 15.89 14.99
CA LEU A 382 -14.55 14.45 15.22
C LEU A 382 -15.60 14.16 16.29
N VAL A 383 -16.70 13.52 15.91
CA VAL A 383 -17.73 13.07 16.85
C VAL A 383 -17.59 11.56 17.06
N PRO A 384 -17.03 11.12 18.20
CA PRO A 384 -16.75 9.72 18.44
C PRO A 384 -18.05 8.93 18.70
N VAL A 385 -18.10 7.72 18.15
CA VAL A 385 -19.08 6.69 18.51
C VAL A 385 -18.35 5.39 18.77
N THR A 386 -18.97 4.44 19.46
CA THR A 386 -18.38 3.12 19.68
C THR A 386 -17.98 2.50 18.34
N GLY A 387 -16.68 2.21 18.18
CA GLY A 387 -16.14 1.63 16.95
C GLY A 387 -15.73 2.62 15.86
N GLY A 388 -16.01 3.92 15.96
CA GLY A 388 -15.68 4.87 14.89
C GLY A 388 -16.07 6.33 15.17
N PHE A 389 -16.54 6.99 14.12
CA PHE A 389 -16.99 8.38 14.15
C PHE A 389 -18.32 8.50 13.43
N SER A 390 -19.27 9.23 14.00
CA SER A 390 -20.51 9.63 13.30
C SER A 390 -20.31 10.89 12.46
N ASN A 391 -19.24 11.63 12.71
CA ASN A 391 -18.80 12.78 11.91
C ASN A 391 -17.27 12.87 11.96
N PRO A 392 -16.58 13.06 10.83
CA PRO A 392 -17.07 13.08 9.45
C PRO A 392 -17.41 11.69 8.87
N THR A 393 -18.33 11.65 7.91
CA THR A 393 -18.64 10.46 7.08
C THR A 393 -18.51 10.78 5.59
N ASP A 394 -18.57 9.77 4.72
CA ASP A 394 -18.35 9.95 3.27
C ASP A 394 -19.48 10.75 2.59
N ASP A 395 -20.68 10.71 3.15
CA ASP A 395 -21.91 11.27 2.62
C ASP A 395 -22.51 12.38 3.47
N LEU A 396 -22.07 12.54 4.72
CA LEU A 396 -22.56 13.56 5.65
C LEU A 396 -21.44 14.18 6.49
N LEU A 397 -21.44 15.51 6.57
CA LEU A 397 -20.65 16.29 7.52
C LEU A 397 -21.56 17.18 8.34
N THR A 398 -21.27 17.30 9.63
CA THR A 398 -21.91 18.26 10.53
C THR A 398 -20.88 19.26 11.01
N VAL A 399 -21.11 20.55 10.77
CA VAL A 399 -20.21 21.63 11.19
C VAL A 399 -21.00 22.81 11.74
N PRO A 400 -20.49 23.51 12.76
CA PRO A 400 -21.09 24.75 13.23
C PRO A 400 -20.84 25.88 12.22
N VAL A 401 -21.81 26.78 12.06
CA VAL A 401 -21.63 28.04 11.32
C VAL A 401 -20.91 29.03 12.26
N PRO A 402 -19.68 29.47 11.94
CA PRO A 402 -18.94 30.40 12.77
C PRO A 402 -19.64 31.77 12.86
N ALA A 403 -19.46 32.45 14.00
CA ALA A 403 -19.96 33.81 14.19
C ALA A 403 -19.30 34.83 13.22
N ASP A 404 -18.11 34.52 12.71
CA ASP A 404 -17.38 35.38 11.76
C ASP A 404 -17.92 35.29 10.31
N VAL A 405 -18.93 34.44 10.06
CA VAL A 405 -19.56 34.35 8.73
C VAL A 405 -20.51 35.53 8.55
N GLU A 406 -20.27 36.33 7.50
CA GLU A 406 -21.14 37.45 7.16
C GLU A 406 -22.56 36.97 6.83
N PRO A 407 -23.60 37.58 7.42
CA PRO A 407 -24.99 37.32 7.05
C PRO A 407 -25.24 37.58 5.56
N GLY A 408 -26.06 36.75 4.95
CA GLY A 408 -26.42 36.81 3.53
C GLY A 408 -26.06 35.53 2.78
N ARG A 409 -25.97 35.66 1.45
CA ARG A 409 -25.71 34.53 0.57
C ARG A 409 -24.23 34.19 0.55
N VAL A 410 -23.87 33.03 1.09
CA VAL A 410 -22.48 32.53 1.16
C VAL A 410 -22.33 31.17 0.51
N ASP A 411 -21.13 30.90 -0.03
CA ASP A 411 -20.80 29.61 -0.61
C ASP A 411 -20.22 28.66 0.44
N VAL A 412 -20.70 27.42 0.45
CA VAL A 412 -20.15 26.29 1.22
C VAL A 412 -19.34 25.38 0.31
N GLN A 413 -18.17 24.97 0.77
CA GLN A 413 -17.32 24.03 0.07
C GLN A 413 -16.57 23.12 1.05
N VAL A 414 -16.44 21.84 0.73
CA VAL A 414 -15.68 20.88 1.53
C VAL A 414 -14.31 20.69 0.89
N VAL A 415 -13.27 20.76 1.71
CA VAL A 415 -11.91 20.36 1.38
C VAL A 415 -11.63 19.02 2.06
N THR A 416 -11.47 17.97 1.26
CA THR A 416 -11.25 16.61 1.77
C THR A 416 -9.86 16.46 2.36
N SER A 417 -9.61 15.37 3.10
CA SER A 417 -8.28 15.05 3.64
C SER A 417 -7.22 14.79 2.54
N ALA A 418 -7.65 14.64 1.28
CA ALA A 418 -6.77 14.55 0.11
C ALA A 418 -6.48 15.91 -0.54
N GLY A 419 -7.03 17.02 0.00
CA GLY A 419 -6.88 18.36 -0.54
C GLY A 419 -7.72 18.63 -1.79
N VAL A 420 -8.77 17.84 -2.02
CA VAL A 420 -9.70 18.07 -3.15
C VAL A 420 -10.89 18.87 -2.66
N GLU A 421 -11.20 19.94 -3.38
CA GLU A 421 -12.38 20.76 -3.09
C GLU A 421 -13.62 20.23 -3.83
N THR A 422 -14.79 20.33 -3.21
CA THR A 422 -16.08 20.06 -3.84
C THR A 422 -16.54 21.18 -4.77
N ASN A 423 -17.71 21.03 -5.41
CA ASN A 423 -18.46 22.18 -5.92
C ASN A 423 -18.80 23.16 -4.78
N ARG A 424 -19.02 24.43 -5.16
CA ARG A 424 -19.59 25.45 -4.28
C ARG A 424 -21.10 25.28 -4.22
N TYR A 425 -21.66 25.38 -3.02
CA TYR A 425 -23.09 25.31 -2.77
C TYR A 425 -23.53 26.56 -2.02
N ALA A 426 -24.37 27.38 -2.63
CA ALA A 426 -24.82 28.62 -2.01
C ALA A 426 -25.89 28.34 -0.94
N ILE A 427 -25.73 28.96 0.22
CA ILE A 427 -26.72 29.00 1.31
C ILE A 427 -27.01 30.45 1.69
N ASP A 428 -28.14 30.70 2.32
CA ASP A 428 -28.48 31.99 2.92
C ASP A 428 -28.33 31.89 4.44
N VAL A 429 -27.45 32.70 5.01
CA VAL A 429 -27.20 32.79 6.45
C VAL A 429 -27.87 34.05 6.99
N THR A 430 -28.55 33.91 8.12
CA THR A 430 -29.20 35.00 8.86
C THR A 430 -28.51 35.24 10.20
N ASP A 431 -28.75 36.41 10.80
CA ASP A 431 -28.22 36.75 12.13
C ASP A 431 -28.69 35.77 13.21
#